data_AF-A0A3S2AJ54-F1
#
_entry.id   AF-A0A3S2AJ54-F1
#
_cell.length_a   1.000
_cell.length_b   1.000
_cell.length_c   1.000
_cell.angle_alpha   90.00
_cell.angle_beta   90.00
_cell.angle_gamma   90.00
#
_symmetry.space_group_name_H-M   'P 1'
#
loop_
_entity.id
_entity.type
_entity.pdbx_description
1 polymer ?
#
loop_
_entity_poly.entity_id
_entity_poly.type
_entity_poly.pdbx_seq_one_letter_code
_entity_poly.pdbx_strand_id
1 'polypeptide(L)'
;LLAGAVASCFVGAIPMPGPLAMVLMAVAGAAAGAAVALVPATLRVKFKVDDVVSSLLLNSVIYYALMALIEGPWKDSFSGYPISPPIEDSANFPVLIEGTRLHLGVIVALLAAPLIWFLIVRTTLGFRIRVTGENPEAARYGGIHVER
;
A
#
# COMPACT_ATOMS: atom_id res chain seq x y z
N LEU A 1 5.29 -1.24 0.93
CA LEU A 1 5.19 -2.67 0.54
C LEU A 1 4.92 -3.57 1.75
N LEU A 2 5.82 -3.62 2.74
CA LEU A 2 5.68 -4.47 3.93
C LEU A 2 4.35 -4.27 4.68
N ALA A 3 3.99 -3.03 5.02
CA ALA A 3 2.71 -2.76 5.70
C ALA A 3 1.47 -3.17 4.89
N GLY A 4 1.54 -3.05 3.56
CA GLY A 4 0.48 -3.52 2.67
C GLY A 4 0.33 -5.03 2.71
N ALA A 5 1.44 -5.77 2.65
CA ALA A 5 1.43 -7.23 2.78
C ALA A 5 0.87 -7.69 4.13
N VAL A 6 1.24 -7.03 5.24
CA VAL A 6 0.68 -7.31 6.56
C VAL A 6 -0.84 -7.11 6.59
N ALA A 7 -1.33 -5.97 6.10
CA ALA A 7 -2.76 -5.70 6.07
C ALA A 7 -3.53 -6.69 5.18
N SER A 8 -2.98 -7.03 4.01
CA SER A 8 -3.57 -8.03 3.13
C SER A 8 -3.60 -9.42 3.78
N CYS A 9 -2.53 -9.86 4.45
CA CYS A 9 -2.53 -11.14 5.16
C CYS A 9 -3.52 -11.16 6.34
N PHE A 10 -3.63 -10.04 7.08
CA PHE A 10 -4.59 -9.96 8.19
C PHE A 10 -6.04 -10.11 7.70
N VAL A 11 -6.39 -9.48 6.58
CA VAL A 11 -7.72 -9.62 5.96
C VAL A 11 -7.91 -11.01 5.35
N GLY A 12 -6.88 -11.54 4.67
CA GLY A 12 -6.92 -12.87 4.03
C GLY A 12 -6.99 -14.04 5.01
N ALA A 13 -6.63 -13.83 6.28
CA ALA A 13 -6.80 -14.83 7.35
C ALA A 13 -8.26 -15.01 7.79
N ILE A 14 -9.15 -14.08 7.43
CA ILE A 14 -10.58 -14.17 7.76
C ILE A 14 -11.27 -15.03 6.69
N PRO A 15 -11.96 -16.11 7.04
CA PRO A 15 -12.62 -16.99 6.07
C PRO A 15 -13.76 -16.24 5.38
N MET A 16 -13.68 -16.12 4.05
CA MET A 16 -14.67 -15.44 3.22
C MET A 16 -14.60 -15.91 1.76
N PRO A 17 -15.60 -15.63 0.92
CA PRO A 17 -15.57 -16.04 -0.49
C PRO A 17 -14.34 -15.49 -1.23
N GLY A 18 -13.63 -16.35 -1.96
CA GLY A 18 -12.37 -16.04 -2.64
C GLY A 18 -12.31 -14.71 -3.40
N PRO A 19 -13.26 -14.41 -4.32
CA PRO A 19 -13.25 -13.14 -5.05
C PRO A 19 -13.40 -11.90 -4.16
N LEU A 20 -14.19 -12.01 -3.09
CA LEU A 20 -14.36 -10.92 -2.12
C LEU A 20 -13.08 -10.73 -1.29
N ALA A 21 -12.45 -11.83 -0.88
CA ALA A 21 -11.16 -11.81 -0.19
C ALA A 21 -10.11 -11.06 -1.01
N MET A 22 -9.94 -11.40 -2.30
CA MET A 22 -8.96 -10.76 -3.18
C MET A 22 -9.13 -9.24 -3.25
N VAL A 23 -10.38 -8.77 -3.42
CA VAL A 23 -10.68 -7.34 -3.50
C VAL A 23 -10.41 -6.65 -2.16
N LEU A 24 -10.87 -7.23 -1.05
CA LEU A 24 -10.66 -6.65 0.28
C LEU A 24 -9.19 -6.64 0.69
N MET A 25 -8.45 -7.69 0.37
CA MET A 25 -7.00 -7.77 0.59
C MET A 25 -6.26 -6.69 -0.21
N ALA A 26 -6.65 -6.44 -1.46
CA ALA A 26 -6.06 -5.39 -2.29
C ALA A 26 -6.36 -3.99 -1.74
N VAL A 27 -7.61 -3.74 -1.33
CA VAL A 27 -8.03 -2.47 -0.71
C VAL A 27 -7.32 -2.24 0.62
N ALA A 28 -7.25 -3.25 1.48
CA ALA A 28 -6.56 -3.16 2.77
C ALA A 28 -5.05 -2.91 2.59
N GLY A 29 -4.42 -3.60 1.63
CA GLY A 29 -3.02 -3.38 1.30
C GLY A 29 -2.74 -1.97 0.78
N ALA A 30 -3.61 -1.45 -0.10
CA ALA A 30 -3.54 -0.08 -0.60
C ALA A 30 -3.75 0.95 0.52
N ALA A 31 -4.74 0.73 1.39
CA ALA A 31 -5.04 1.61 2.51
C ALA A 31 -3.90 1.67 3.53
N ALA A 32 -3.32 0.52 3.89
CA ALA A 32 -2.17 0.45 4.78
C ALA A 32 -0.93 1.10 4.16
N GLY A 33 -0.69 0.88 2.86
CA GLY A 33 0.36 1.56 2.11
C GLY A 33 0.19 3.08 2.13
N ALA A 34 -1.03 3.57 1.90
CA ALA A 34 -1.35 5.00 1.95
C ALA A 34 -1.19 5.58 3.36
N ALA A 35 -1.65 4.88 4.40
CA ALA A 35 -1.50 5.30 5.79
C ALA A 35 -0.04 5.42 6.20
N VAL A 36 0.80 4.47 5.76
CA VAL A 36 2.25 4.54 5.98
C VAL A 36 2.88 5.70 5.20
N ALA A 37 2.52 5.88 3.93
CA ALA A 37 3.06 6.98 3.11
C ALA A 37 2.63 8.36 3.63
N LEU A 38 1.52 8.44 4.36
CA LEU A 38 1.07 9.67 5.00
C LEU A 38 2.03 10.16 6.09
N VAL A 39 2.75 9.25 6.77
CA VAL A 39 3.69 9.61 7.83
C VAL A 39 4.85 10.49 7.30
N PRO A 40 5.68 10.06 6.34
CA PRO A 40 6.75 10.91 5.81
C PRO A 40 6.18 12.14 5.07
N ALA A 41 5.05 11.99 4.37
CA ALA A 41 4.39 13.12 3.71
C ALA A 41 3.99 14.22 4.69
N THR A 42 3.40 13.87 5.83
CA THR A 42 3.01 14.85 6.87
C THR A 42 4.21 15.44 7.59
N LEU A 43 5.25 14.64 7.86
CA LEU A 43 6.52 15.13 8.42
C LEU A 43 7.19 16.15 7.51
N ARG A 44 7.20 15.90 6.20
CA ARG A 44 7.69 16.83 5.20
C ARG A 44 6.88 18.13 5.18
N VAL A 45 5.56 18.03 5.07
CA VAL A 45 4.68 19.20 4.93
C VAL A 45 4.69 20.08 6.18
N LYS A 46 4.51 19.48 7.37
CA LYS A 46 4.35 20.25 8.62
C LYS A 46 5.68 20.60 9.30
N PHE A 47 6.65 19.68 9.25
CA PHE A 47 7.88 19.79 10.04
C PHE A 47 9.13 20.03 9.18
N LYS A 48 8.98 20.12 7.84
CA LYS A 48 10.08 20.35 6.89
C LYS A 48 11.23 19.33 7.04
N VAL A 49 10.88 18.11 7.43
CA VAL A 49 11.83 17.00 7.55
C VAL A 49 12.20 16.49 6.17
N ASP A 50 13.44 16.02 6.02
CA ASP A 50 13.90 15.37 4.80
C ASP A 50 13.10 14.09 4.50
N ASP A 51 12.48 14.03 3.33
CA ASP A 51 11.59 12.95 2.90
C ASP A 51 12.38 11.65 2.65
N VAL A 52 13.62 11.75 2.17
CA VAL A 52 14.48 10.59 1.90
C VAL A 52 14.86 9.91 3.22
N VAL A 53 15.29 10.70 4.21
CA VAL A 53 15.67 10.17 5.53
C VAL A 53 14.46 9.61 6.27
N SER A 54 13.35 10.34 6.31
CA SER A 54 12.15 9.90 7.04
C SER A 54 11.53 8.63 6.45
N SER A 55 11.47 8.52 5.12
CA SER A 55 10.98 7.30 4.46
C SER A 55 11.93 6.11 4.63
N LEU A 56 13.25 6.33 4.59
CA LEU A 56 14.25 5.29 4.83
C LEU A 56 14.16 4.74 6.26
N LEU A 57 14.08 5.62 7.27
CA LEU A 57 13.94 5.23 8.67
C LEU A 57 12.62 4.52 8.92
N LEU A 58 11.53 4.99 8.31
CA LEU A 58 10.21 4.38 8.44
C LEU A 58 10.18 2.95 7.87
N ASN A 59 10.94 2.67 6.82
CA ASN A 59 11.06 1.30 6.31
C ASN A 59 11.60 0.35 7.38
N SER A 60 12.65 0.76 8.11
CA SER A 60 13.21 -0.02 9.22
C SER A 60 12.20 -0.22 10.34
N VAL A 61 11.43 0.81 10.72
CA VAL A 61 10.37 0.71 11.74
C VAL A 61 9.33 -0.34 11.34
N ILE A 62 8.87 -0.31 10.09
CA ILE A 62 7.88 -1.28 9.59
C ILE A 62 8.48 -2.68 9.55
N TYR A 63 9.75 -2.82 9.16
CA TYR A 63 10.43 -4.10 9.17
C TYR A 63 10.51 -4.71 10.57
N TYR A 64 10.89 -3.93 11.59
CA TYR A 64 10.92 -4.42 12.96
C TYR A 64 9.51 -4.71 13.51
N ALA A 65 8.51 -3.91 13.14
CA ALA A 65 7.12 -4.18 13.50
C ALA A 65 6.62 -5.50 12.89
N LEU A 66 6.99 -5.77 11.63
CA LEU A 66 6.71 -7.05 10.96
C LEU A 66 7.38 -8.21 11.69
N MET A 67 8.66 -8.07 12.05
CA MET A 67 9.38 -9.12 12.80
C MET A 67 8.71 -9.39 14.15
N ALA A 68 8.36 -8.35 14.91
CA ALA A 68 7.64 -8.50 16.17
C ALA A 68 6.28 -9.19 16.00
N LEU A 69 5.60 -8.96 14.87
CA LEU A 69 4.33 -9.60 14.57
C LEU A 69 4.49 -11.10 14.28
N ILE A 70 5.45 -11.44 13.41
CA ILE A 70 5.71 -12.81 12.97
C ILE A 70 6.34 -13.65 14.10
N GLU A 71 7.17 -13.07 14.95
CA GLU A 71 7.74 -13.74 16.13
C GLU A 71 6.77 -13.79 17.32
N GLY A 72 5.71 -12.99 17.28
CA GLY A 72 4.71 -12.88 18.33
C GLY A 72 3.34 -13.45 17.89
N PRO A 73 2.29 -12.61 17.71
CA PRO A 73 0.92 -13.07 17.48
C PRO A 73 0.72 -13.98 16.26
N TRP A 74 1.55 -13.84 15.23
CA TRP A 74 1.44 -14.65 14.00
C TRP A 74 2.33 -15.87 14.00
N LYS A 75 3.13 -16.05 15.04
CA LYS A 75 3.99 -17.22 15.16
C LYS A 75 3.13 -18.48 15.15
N ASP A 76 3.47 -19.41 14.27
CA ASP A 76 2.78 -20.68 14.22
C ASP A 76 3.00 -21.44 15.54
N SER A 77 1.90 -21.73 16.23
CA SER A 77 1.93 -22.41 17.53
C SER A 77 2.33 -23.88 17.40
N PHE A 78 2.22 -24.47 16.21
CA PHE A 78 2.56 -25.87 15.97
C PHE A 78 4.03 -26.05 15.59
N SER A 79 4.50 -25.34 14.56
CA SER A 79 5.86 -25.49 14.05
C SER A 79 6.88 -24.57 14.72
N GLY A 80 6.41 -23.52 15.42
CA GLY A 80 7.27 -22.49 16.02
C GLY A 80 7.96 -21.59 15.01
N TYR A 81 7.70 -21.77 13.70
CA TYR A 81 8.32 -20.97 12.66
C TYR A 81 7.68 -19.59 12.54
N PRO A 82 8.48 -18.56 12.22
CA PRO A 82 8.01 -17.21 11.96
C PRO A 82 7.40 -17.13 10.55
N ILE A 83 6.14 -17.58 10.40
CA ILE A 83 5.39 -17.51 9.14
C ILE A 83 4.08 -16.74 9.32
N SER A 84 3.57 -16.14 8.24
CA SER A 84 2.25 -15.51 8.28
C SER A 84 1.13 -16.55 8.39
N PRO A 85 -0.07 -16.17 8.88
CA PRO A 85 -1.24 -17.02 8.82
C PRO A 85 -1.50 -17.52 7.39
N PRO A 86 -1.95 -18.77 7.23
CA PRO A 86 -2.27 -19.31 5.92
C PRO A 86 -3.46 -18.56 5.31
N ILE A 87 -3.37 -18.28 4.02
CA ILE A 87 -4.45 -17.71 3.21
C ILE A 87 -5.09 -18.87 2.46
N GLU A 88 -6.42 -18.90 2.42
CA GLU A 88 -7.17 -19.93 1.71
C GLU A 88 -6.85 -19.92 0.21
N ASP A 89 -6.74 -21.09 -0.41
CA ASP A 89 -6.41 -21.21 -1.84
C ASP A 89 -7.42 -20.48 -2.75
N SER A 90 -8.68 -20.38 -2.31
CA SER A 90 -9.72 -19.64 -3.01
C SER A 90 -9.46 -18.13 -3.07
N ALA A 91 -8.68 -17.59 -2.13
CA ALA A 91 -8.29 -16.18 -2.04
C ALA A 91 -6.95 -15.86 -2.74
N ASN A 92 -6.25 -16.88 -3.28
CA ASN A 92 -5.04 -16.68 -4.05
C ASN A 92 -5.35 -16.24 -5.50
N PHE A 93 -4.59 -15.28 -6.03
CA PHE A 93 -4.70 -14.93 -7.44
C PHE A 93 -4.37 -16.15 -8.30
N PRO A 94 -5.24 -16.52 -9.26
CA PRO A 94 -4.98 -17.68 -10.10
C PRO A 94 -3.75 -17.43 -10.98
N VAL A 95 -2.95 -18.49 -11.10
CA VAL A 95 -1.75 -18.53 -11.93
C VAL A 95 -2.16 -18.64 -13.40
N LEU A 96 -1.58 -17.81 -14.27
CA LEU A 96 -1.91 -17.75 -15.71
C LEU A 96 -1.17 -18.81 -16.51
N ILE A 97 0.08 -19.08 -16.13
CA ILE A 97 0.95 -20.04 -16.81
C ILE A 97 1.45 -21.02 -15.76
N GLU A 98 0.99 -22.26 -15.84
CA GLU A 98 1.41 -23.35 -14.97
C GLU A 98 2.94 -23.50 -14.99
N GLY A 99 3.53 -23.73 -13.82
CA GLY A 99 4.99 -23.79 -13.66
C GLY A 99 5.68 -22.42 -13.53
N THR A 100 4.94 -21.31 -13.62
CA THR A 100 5.48 -19.96 -13.39
C THR A 100 4.85 -19.29 -12.17
N ARG A 101 5.44 -18.17 -11.73
CA ARG A 101 4.86 -17.28 -10.72
C ARG A 101 3.97 -16.19 -11.33
N LEU A 102 3.57 -16.33 -12.60
CA LEU A 102 2.73 -15.35 -13.27
C LEU A 102 1.28 -15.54 -12.86
N HIS A 103 0.73 -14.59 -12.10
CA HIS A 103 -0.65 -14.62 -11.61
C HIS A 103 -1.46 -13.43 -12.14
N LEU A 104 -2.79 -13.49 -11.99
CA LEU A 104 -3.72 -12.45 -12.50
C LEU A 104 -3.39 -11.03 -12.02
N GLY A 105 -2.64 -10.90 -10.93
CA GLY A 105 -2.15 -9.62 -10.43
C GLY A 105 -1.32 -8.84 -11.43
N VAL A 106 -0.66 -9.50 -12.40
CA VAL A 106 0.05 -8.78 -13.48
C VAL A 106 -0.91 -8.06 -14.41
N ILE A 107 -2.03 -8.70 -14.78
CA ILE A 107 -3.07 -8.03 -15.59
C ILE A 107 -3.66 -6.87 -14.80
N VAL A 108 -3.94 -7.07 -13.50
CA VAL A 108 -4.45 -5.99 -12.63
C VAL A 108 -3.46 -4.82 -12.58
N ALA A 109 -2.17 -5.07 -12.44
CA ALA A 109 -1.14 -4.03 -12.43
C ALA A 109 -1.05 -3.30 -13.79
N LEU A 110 -1.13 -4.04 -14.90
CA LEU A 110 -1.11 -3.49 -16.26
C LEU A 110 -2.32 -2.58 -16.54
N LEU A 111 -3.47 -2.86 -15.92
CA LEU A 111 -4.67 -2.01 -15.99
C LEU A 111 -4.61 -0.83 -15.01
N ALA A 112 -4.08 -1.04 -13.81
CA ALA A 112 -3.96 -0.01 -12.79
C ALA A 112 -2.99 1.11 -13.20
N ALA A 113 -1.87 0.78 -13.84
CA ALA A 113 -0.88 1.76 -14.28
C ALA A 113 -1.44 2.86 -15.21
N PRO A 114 -2.09 2.54 -16.34
CA PRO A 114 -2.70 3.56 -17.21
C PRO A 114 -3.87 4.27 -16.55
N LEU A 115 -4.62 3.60 -15.66
CA LEU A 115 -5.71 4.23 -14.90
C LEU A 115 -5.17 5.32 -13.97
N ILE A 116 -4.12 5.01 -13.20
CA ILE A 116 -3.46 5.97 -12.31
C ILE A 116 -2.82 7.09 -13.13
N TRP A 117 -2.15 6.77 -14.24
CA TRP A 117 -1.60 7.78 -15.15
C TRP A 117 -2.68 8.73 -15.66
N PHE A 118 -3.81 8.19 -16.13
CA PHE A 118 -4.93 9.00 -16.61
C PHE A 118 -5.49 9.88 -15.49
N LEU A 119 -5.66 9.32 -14.28
CA LEU A 119 -6.13 10.05 -13.11
C LEU A 119 -5.20 11.22 -12.77
N ILE A 120 -3.89 11.01 -12.73
CA ILE A 120 -2.92 12.05 -12.40
C ILE A 120 -2.79 13.08 -13.52
N VAL A 121 -2.81 12.65 -14.80
CA VAL A 121 -2.48 13.52 -15.93
C VAL A 121 -3.69 14.25 -16.48
N ARG A 122 -4.84 13.59 -16.59
CA ARG A 122 -6.01 14.04 -17.34
C ARG A 122 -7.18 14.51 -16.47
N THR A 123 -7.11 14.39 -15.15
CA THR A 123 -8.21 14.83 -14.27
C THR A 123 -7.89 16.11 -13.50
N THR A 124 -8.94 16.82 -13.07
CA THR A 124 -8.83 18.01 -12.21
C THR A 124 -8.25 17.70 -10.84
N LEU A 125 -8.47 16.47 -10.32
CA LEU A 125 -7.85 16.00 -9.08
C LEU A 125 -6.34 15.87 -9.25
N GLY A 126 -5.88 15.22 -10.33
CA GLY A 126 -4.46 15.11 -10.65
C GLY A 126 -3.79 16.46 -10.92
N PHE A 127 -4.48 17.38 -11.59
CA PHE A 127 -4.03 18.77 -11.76
C PHE A 127 -3.81 19.45 -10.41
N ARG A 128 -4.78 19.38 -9.48
CA ARG A 128 -4.64 19.97 -8.15
C ARG A 128 -3.44 19.41 -7.40
N ILE A 129 -3.28 18.08 -7.37
CA ILE A 129 -2.15 17.41 -6.68
C ILE A 129 -0.80 17.93 -7.20
N ARG A 130 -0.61 18.01 -8.52
CA ARG A 130 0.65 18.45 -9.12
C ARG A 130 0.95 19.92 -8.84
N VAL A 131 -0.03 20.80 -9.07
CA VAL A 131 0.16 22.24 -8.87
C VAL A 131 0.46 22.56 -7.40
N THR A 132 -0.20 21.88 -6.45
CA THR A 132 0.13 22.03 -5.02
C THR A 132 1.52 21.53 -4.65
N GLY A 133 2.05 20.51 -5.34
CA GLY A 133 3.38 19.98 -5.10
C GLY A 133 4.51 20.79 -5.74
N GLU A 134 4.25 21.43 -6.88
CA GLU A 134 5.24 22.24 -7.60
C GLU A 134 5.31 23.69 -7.09
N ASN A 135 4.16 24.36 -6.94
CA ASN A 135 4.11 25.74 -6.47
C ASN A 135 2.83 26.01 -5.64
N PRO A 136 2.92 25.88 -4.30
CA PRO A 136 1.80 26.16 -3.39
C PRO A 136 1.23 27.57 -3.50
N GLU A 137 2.04 28.58 -3.83
CA GLU A 137 1.58 29.96 -3.98
C GLU A 137 0.74 30.13 -5.25
N ALA A 138 1.23 29.60 -6.38
CA ALA A 138 0.47 29.58 -7.63
C ALA A 138 -0.84 28.81 -7.51
N ALA A 139 -0.84 27.69 -6.76
CA ALA A 139 -2.05 26.92 -6.46
C ALA A 139 -3.11 27.77 -5.74
N ARG A 140 -2.70 28.59 -4.76
CA ARG A 140 -3.58 29.49 -4.01
C ARG A 140 -4.15 30.60 -4.89
N TYR A 141 -3.34 31.21 -5.75
CA TYR A 141 -3.83 32.18 -6.74
C TYR A 141 -4.84 31.56 -7.71
N GLY A 142 -4.70 30.27 -8.03
CA GLY A 142 -5.66 29.49 -8.82
C GLY A 142 -6.91 29.02 -8.07
N GLY A 143 -7.13 29.47 -6.82
CA GLY A 143 -8.31 29.11 -6.02
C GLY A 143 -8.26 27.73 -5.36
N ILE A 144 -7.11 27.06 -5.36
CA ILE A 144 -6.91 25.78 -4.66
C ILE A 144 -6.59 26.06 -3.20
N HIS A 145 -7.36 25.49 -2.26
CA HIS A 145 -7.06 25.58 -0.84
C HIS A 145 -5.79 24.80 -0.51
N VAL A 146 -4.74 25.52 -0.09
CA VAL A 146 -3.48 24.95 0.38
C VAL A 146 -3.23 25.43 1.81
N GLU A 147 -3.22 24.49 2.75
CA GLU A 147 -2.81 24.70 4.14
C GLU A 147 -1.28 24.78 4.23
N ARG A 148 -0.78 25.61 5.14
CA ARG A 148 0.66 25.85 5.36
C ARG A 148 1.30 24.76 6.20
#